data_AF-A0A2D6R352-F1
#
_entry.id   AF-A0A2D6R352-F1
#
_cell.length_a   1.000
_cell.length_b   1.000
_cell.length_c   1.000
_cell.angle_alpha   90.00
_cell.angle_beta   90.00
_cell.angle_gamma   90.00
#
_symmetry.space_group_name_H-M   'P 1'
#
loop_
_entity.id
_entity.type
_entity.pdbx_description
1 polymer ?
#
loop_
_entity_poly.entity_id
_entity_poly.type
_entity_poly.pdbx_seq_one_letter_code
_entity_poly.pdbx_strand_id
1 'polypeptide(L)'
;MSIPRITKEALKERLDGDAAAVPVLVDARLKYPYEHSTVILPGALRDPDPSSLPRDREIVTYDSDPEELTSARLAASLIREGFQARALQGGIAAWMAAKFPTDTKDAPVQAPPKAGALKG
;
A
#
# COMPACT_ATOMS: atom_id res chain seq x y z
N MET A 1 -9.04 2.10 -19.90
CA MET A 1 -7.62 2.50 -19.91
C MET A 1 -6.86 1.40 -19.20
N SER A 2 -5.81 0.84 -19.82
CA SER A 2 -4.98 -0.17 -19.15
C SER A 2 -4.12 0.52 -18.08
N ILE A 3 -4.15 0.03 -16.84
CA ILE A 3 -3.35 0.59 -15.75
C ILE A 3 -2.04 -0.18 -15.69
N PRO A 4 -0.88 0.52 -15.77
CA PRO A 4 0.41 -0.14 -15.68
C PRO A 4 0.58 -0.79 -14.30
N ARG A 5 1.16 -1.99 -14.30
CA ARG A 5 1.45 -2.76 -13.09
C ARG A 5 2.95 -2.90 -12.91
N ILE A 6 3.36 -3.11 -11.68
CA ILE A 6 4.73 -3.46 -11.30
C ILE A 6 4.69 -4.77 -10.50
N THR A 7 5.63 -5.67 -10.78
CA THR A 7 5.76 -6.92 -10.01
C THR A 7 6.40 -6.63 -8.66
N LYS A 8 6.15 -7.50 -7.68
CA LYS A 8 6.78 -7.41 -6.36
C LYS A 8 8.32 -7.46 -6.46
N GLU A 9 8.87 -8.26 -7.37
CA GLU A 9 10.31 -8.36 -7.60
C GLU A 9 10.89 -7.05 -8.15
N ALA A 10 10.27 -6.49 -9.19
CA ALA A 10 10.71 -5.23 -9.78
C ALA A 10 10.55 -4.06 -8.80
N LEU A 11 9.51 -4.08 -7.95
CA LEU A 11 9.38 -3.10 -6.89
C LEU A 11 10.50 -3.26 -5.86
N LYS A 12 10.80 -4.48 -5.42
CA LYS A 12 11.87 -4.76 -4.45
C LYS A 12 13.23 -4.29 -4.95
N GLU A 13 13.57 -4.55 -6.20
CA GLU A 13 14.82 -4.07 -6.82
C GLU A 13 14.94 -2.55 -6.78
N ARG A 14 13.83 -1.82 -6.97
CA ARG A 14 13.83 -0.35 -6.89
C ARG A 14 13.97 0.17 -5.46
N LEU A 15 13.39 -0.53 -4.48
CA LEU A 15 13.55 -0.18 -3.07
C LEU A 15 14.98 -0.43 -2.56
N ASP A 16 15.66 -1.43 -3.10
CA ASP A 16 17.06 -1.76 -2.75
C ASP A 16 18.11 -0.95 -3.52
N GLY A 17 17.68 -0.27 -4.59
CA GLY A 17 18.56 0.46 -5.50
C GLY A 17 18.92 1.86 -5.01
N ASP A 18 19.15 2.77 -5.97
CA ASP A 18 19.46 4.16 -5.69
C ASP A 18 18.27 4.88 -5.04
N ALA A 19 18.52 5.67 -4.00
CA ALA A 19 17.52 6.49 -3.31
C ALA A 19 16.74 7.41 -4.27
N ALA A 20 17.35 7.87 -5.36
CA ALA A 20 16.68 8.67 -6.39
C ALA A 20 15.67 7.86 -7.23
N ALA A 21 15.83 6.54 -7.31
CA ALA A 21 14.95 5.63 -8.06
C ALA A 21 13.86 4.99 -7.19
N VAL A 22 13.89 5.21 -5.87
CA VAL A 22 12.90 4.66 -4.95
C VAL A 22 11.52 5.27 -5.27
N PRO A 23 10.50 4.46 -5.59
CA PRO A 23 9.15 4.97 -5.82
C PRO A 23 8.49 5.42 -4.52
N VAL A 24 7.49 6.29 -4.62
CA VAL A 24 6.61 6.63 -3.50
C VAL A 24 5.55 5.56 -3.37
N LEU A 25 5.47 4.90 -2.21
CA LEU A 25 4.48 3.86 -1.95
C LEU A 25 3.21 4.48 -1.36
N VAL A 26 2.06 4.13 -1.93
CA VAL A 26 0.76 4.61 -1.46
C VAL A 26 -0.15 3.45 -1.12
N ASP A 27 -0.62 3.44 0.11
CA ASP A 27 -1.56 2.46 0.63
C ASP A 27 -2.98 2.83 0.17
N ALA A 28 -3.50 2.07 -0.78
CA ALA A 28 -4.85 2.22 -1.32
C ALA A 28 -5.84 1.22 -0.69
N ARG A 29 -5.47 0.56 0.42
CA ARG A 29 -6.37 -0.39 1.08
C ARG A 29 -7.62 0.32 1.60
N LEU A 30 -8.75 -0.36 1.50
CA LEU A 30 -9.98 0.08 2.16
C LEU A 30 -9.76 0.13 3.69
N LYS A 31 -10.61 0.92 4.36
CA LYS A 31 -10.51 1.18 5.81
C LYS A 31 -10.37 -0.10 6.63
N TYR A 32 -11.23 -1.09 6.40
CA TYR A 32 -11.25 -2.32 7.18
C TYR A 32 -9.98 -3.18 6.98
N PRO A 33 -9.56 -3.56 5.76
CA PRO A 33 -8.28 -4.25 5.53
C PRO A 33 -7.05 -3.51 6.06
N TYR A 34 -7.05 -2.18 5.99
CA TYR A 34 -5.97 -1.38 6.56
C TYR A 34 -5.97 -1.48 8.09
N GLU A 35 -7.09 -1.20 8.76
CA GLU A 35 -7.20 -1.17 10.23
C GLU A 35 -6.85 -2.52 10.86
N HIS A 36 -7.29 -3.63 10.26
CA HIS A 36 -7.04 -4.99 10.76
C HIS A 36 -5.68 -5.58 10.37
N SER A 37 -4.87 -4.85 9.61
CA SER A 37 -3.49 -5.23 9.33
C SER A 37 -2.55 -4.62 10.37
N THR A 38 -1.45 -5.29 10.68
CA THR A 38 -0.34 -4.74 11.49
C THR A 38 0.86 -4.32 10.63
N VAL A 39 0.75 -4.48 9.32
CA VAL A 39 1.85 -4.30 8.37
C VAL A 39 1.48 -3.36 7.23
N ILE A 40 2.48 -2.63 6.76
CA ILE A 40 2.46 -1.76 5.59
C ILE A 40 3.71 -2.04 4.75
N LEU A 41 3.71 -1.62 3.49
CA LEU A 41 4.96 -1.59 2.75
C LEU A 41 5.90 -0.53 3.38
N PRO A 42 7.23 -0.72 3.28
CA PRO A 42 8.18 0.18 3.92
C PRO A 42 8.02 1.64 3.47
N GLY A 43 7.81 2.55 4.42
CA GLY A 43 7.59 3.98 4.14
C GLY A 43 6.31 4.32 3.37
N ALA A 44 5.31 3.43 3.33
CA ALA A 44 4.06 3.67 2.62
C ALA A 44 3.23 4.82 3.23
N LEU A 45 2.74 5.71 2.37
CA LEU A 45 1.85 6.81 2.72
C LEU A 45 0.39 6.37 2.63
N ARG A 46 -0.41 6.70 3.63
CA ARG A 46 -1.86 6.51 3.60
C ARG A 46 -2.55 7.82 3.28
N ASP A 47 -3.47 7.78 2.31
CA ASP A 47 -4.29 8.93 1.88
C ASP A 47 -3.47 10.23 1.71
N PRO A 48 -2.36 10.22 0.96
CA PRO A 48 -1.52 11.41 0.81
C PRO A 48 -2.24 12.51 0.03
N ASP A 49 -1.97 13.77 0.39
CA ASP A 49 -2.39 14.91 -0.41
C ASP A 49 -1.63 14.89 -1.75
N PRO A 50 -2.30 14.84 -2.91
CA PRO A 50 -1.64 14.85 -4.22
C PRO A 50 -0.70 16.04 -4.41
N SER A 51 -0.98 17.20 -3.81
CA SER A 51 -0.11 18.38 -3.89
C SER A 51 1.25 18.19 -3.20
N SER A 52 1.34 17.26 -2.25
CA SER A 52 2.58 16.92 -1.54
C SER A 52 3.41 15.83 -2.22
N LEU A 53 2.84 15.17 -3.23
CA LEU A 53 3.51 14.06 -3.91
C LEU A 53 4.53 14.57 -4.93
N PRO A 54 5.74 13.96 -4.99
CA PRO A 54 6.74 14.30 -5.99
C PRO A 54 6.24 13.96 -7.39
N ARG A 55 6.44 14.89 -8.33
CA ARG A 55 6.02 14.76 -9.73
C ARG A 55 7.06 14.05 -10.60
N ASP A 56 8.30 14.04 -10.15
CA ASP A 56 9.48 13.45 -10.80
C ASP A 56 9.70 11.98 -10.42
N ARG A 57 8.99 11.47 -9.41
CA ARG A 57 9.10 10.09 -8.94
C ARG A 57 7.88 9.26 -9.31
N GLU A 58 8.11 7.97 -9.55
CA GLU A 58 7.01 7.03 -9.74
C GLU A 58 6.27 6.76 -8.43
N ILE A 59 4.95 6.70 -8.51
CA ILE A 59 4.07 6.32 -7.41
C ILE A 59 3.61 4.88 -7.60
N VAL A 60 3.80 4.04 -6.59
CA VAL A 60 3.30 2.67 -6.59
C VAL A 60 2.19 2.54 -5.57
N THR A 61 0.97 2.32 -6.05
CA THR A 61 -0.21 2.08 -5.22
C THR A 61 -0.37 0.59 -4.98
N TYR A 62 -0.76 0.19 -3.78
CA TYR A 62 -1.09 -1.21 -3.47
C TYR A 62 -2.36 -1.32 -2.65
N ASP A 63 -3.03 -2.46 -2.73
CA ASP A 63 -4.17 -2.80 -1.88
C ASP A 63 -4.00 -4.21 -1.29
N SER A 64 -5.08 -4.76 -0.74
CA SER A 64 -5.13 -6.11 -0.17
C SER A 64 -5.67 -7.15 -1.16
N ASP A 65 -6.13 -6.73 -2.33
CA ASP A 65 -6.88 -7.57 -3.25
C ASP A 65 -5.95 -8.13 -4.33
N PRO A 66 -6.06 -9.42 -4.69
CA PRO A 66 -5.24 -10.00 -5.77
C PRO A 66 -5.56 -9.39 -7.14
N GLU A 67 -6.76 -8.83 -7.31
CA GLU A 67 -7.21 -8.15 -8.54
C GLU A 67 -6.88 -6.65 -8.57
N GLU A 68 -6.26 -6.13 -7.51
CA GLU A 68 -5.78 -4.75 -7.42
C GLU A 68 -6.86 -3.69 -7.68
N LEU A 69 -8.13 -3.98 -7.33
CA LEU A 69 -9.26 -3.14 -7.74
C LEU A 69 -9.15 -1.72 -7.21
N THR A 70 -8.73 -1.54 -5.97
CA THR A 70 -8.69 -0.21 -5.34
C THR A 70 -7.40 0.51 -5.70
N SER A 71 -6.28 -0.20 -5.69
CA SER A 71 -4.98 0.34 -6.10
C SER A 71 -4.96 0.75 -7.58
N ALA A 72 -5.49 -0.06 -8.49
CA ALA A 72 -5.58 0.31 -9.91
C ALA A 72 -6.47 1.53 -10.14
N ARG A 73 -7.56 1.71 -9.37
CA ARG A 73 -8.40 2.91 -9.43
C ARG A 73 -7.66 4.16 -8.95
N LEU A 74 -6.88 4.05 -7.87
CA LEU A 74 -6.07 5.16 -7.37
C LEU A 74 -4.97 5.52 -8.37
N ALA A 75 -4.21 4.53 -8.87
CA ALA A 75 -3.21 4.74 -9.90
C ALA A 75 -3.81 5.40 -11.16
N ALA A 76 -4.99 4.97 -11.59
CA ALA A 76 -5.69 5.60 -12.72
C ALA A 76 -5.99 7.09 -12.48
N SER A 77 -6.37 7.45 -11.26
CA SER A 77 -6.68 8.84 -10.90
C SER A 77 -5.41 9.69 -10.87
N LEU A 78 -4.34 9.19 -10.25
CA LEU A 78 -3.02 9.83 -10.27
C LEU A 78 -2.48 10.03 -11.69
N ILE A 79 -2.64 9.04 -12.58
CA ILE A 79 -2.24 9.17 -13.98
C ILE A 79 -3.00 10.29 -14.68
N ARG A 80 -4.32 10.42 -14.45
CA ARG A 80 -5.13 11.52 -15.02
C ARG A 80 -4.69 12.89 -14.51
N GLU A 81 -4.18 12.95 -13.29
CA GLU A 81 -3.60 14.15 -12.68
C GLU A 81 -2.16 14.45 -13.15
N GLY A 82 -1.60 13.60 -14.02
CA GLY A 82 -0.27 13.79 -14.62
C GLY A 82 0.88 13.16 -13.83
N PHE A 83 0.60 12.30 -12.84
CA PHE A 83 1.64 11.54 -12.15
C PHE A 83 2.01 10.26 -12.90
N GLN A 84 3.24 9.80 -12.70
CA GLN A 84 3.65 8.46 -13.10
C GLN A 84 3.22 7.49 -12.00
N ALA A 85 2.14 6.74 -12.20
CA ALA A 85 1.66 5.78 -11.20
C ALA A 85 1.54 4.36 -11.75
N ARG A 86 1.79 3.36 -10.89
CA ARG A 86 1.60 1.92 -11.17
C ARG A 86 0.92 1.21 -10.01
N ALA A 87 0.18 0.15 -10.30
CA ALA A 87 -0.38 -0.73 -9.27
C ALA A 87 0.58 -1.89 -8.96
N LEU A 88 0.78 -2.21 -7.68
CA LEU A 88 1.54 -3.38 -7.25
C LEU A 88 0.73 -4.65 -7.53
N GLN A 89 1.28 -5.52 -8.37
CA GLN A 89 0.61 -6.76 -8.74
C GLN A 89 0.44 -7.71 -7.55
N GLY A 90 -0.78 -8.18 -7.32
CA GLY A 90 -1.14 -9.06 -6.20
C GLY A 90 -1.15 -8.38 -4.81
N GLY A 91 -0.99 -7.07 -4.76
CA GLY A 91 -1.10 -6.26 -3.54
C GLY A 91 -0.10 -6.63 -2.43
N ILE A 92 -0.41 -6.22 -1.20
CA ILE A 92 0.43 -6.49 -0.02
C ILE A 92 0.49 -7.99 0.32
N ALA A 93 -0.55 -8.76 -0.06
CA ALA A 93 -0.57 -10.21 0.16
C ALA A 93 0.57 -10.92 -0.60
N ALA A 94 0.74 -10.59 -1.89
CA ALA A 94 1.83 -11.15 -2.69
C ALA A 94 3.21 -10.70 -2.20
N TRP A 95 3.33 -9.45 -1.73
CA TRP A 95 4.56 -8.91 -1.12
C TRP A 95 4.97 -9.69 0.14
N MET A 96 4.02 -9.92 1.05
CA MET A 96 4.25 -10.71 2.27
C MET A 96 4.56 -12.18 1.97
N ALA A 97 3.88 -12.78 0.99
CA ALA A 97 4.13 -14.16 0.58
C ALA A 97 5.57 -14.35 0.05
N ALA A 98 6.13 -13.32 -0.57
CA ALA A 98 7.53 -13.28 -1.00
C ALA A 98 8.53 -13.00 0.15
N LYS A 99 8.04 -12.81 1.39
CA LYS A 99 8.85 -12.50 2.58
C LYS A 99 9.72 -11.25 2.44
N PHE A 100 9.23 -10.28 1.67
CA PHE A 100 9.91 -8.99 1.53
C PHE A 100 9.72 -8.11 2.76
N PRO A 101 10.61 -7.13 3.00
CA PRO A 101 10.56 -6.24 4.15
C PRO A 101 9.21 -5.50 4.24
N THR A 102 8.70 -5.36 5.45
CA THR A 102 7.48 -4.61 5.76
C THR A 102 7.74 -3.75 6.99
N ASP A 103 7.09 -2.59 7.05
CA ASP A 103 7.06 -1.81 8.28
C ASP A 103 5.86 -2.25 9.12
N THR A 104 6.03 -2.17 10.43
CA THR A 104 4.93 -2.37 11.37
C THR A 104 4.28 -1.03 11.64
N LYS A 105 2.95 -1.02 11.57
CA LYS A 105 2.18 0.10 12.14
C LYS A 105 1.71 -0.32 13.52
N ASP A 106 1.51 0.65 14.41
CA ASP A 106 0.86 0.40 15.68
C ASP A 106 -0.45 -0.36 15.44
N ALA A 107 -0.54 -1.56 16.02
CA ALA A 107 -1.76 -2.33 15.98
C ALA A 107 -2.88 -1.45 16.58
N PRO A 108 -4.11 -1.48 16.05
CA PRO A 108 -5.22 -0.95 16.82
C PRO A 108 -5.21 -1.73 18.13
N VAL A 109 -4.91 -1.04 19.23
CA VAL A 109 -5.01 -1.60 20.58
C VAL A 109 -6.48 -1.91 20.76
N GLN A 110 -6.90 -3.13 20.39
CA GLN A 110 -8.17 -3.64 20.85
C GLN A 110 -7.99 -3.78 22.36
N ALA A 111 -8.60 -2.85 23.10
CA ALA A 111 -8.78 -3.03 24.52
C ALA A 111 -9.40 -4.41 24.71
N PRO A 112 -8.82 -5.30 25.55
CA PRO A 112 -9.38 -6.61 25.77
C PRO A 112 -10.86 -6.46 26.16
N PRO A 113 -11.76 -7.30 25.61
CA PRO A 113 -13.16 -7.25 26.01
C PRO A 113 -13.23 -7.36 27.53
N LYS A 114 -13.95 -6.43 28.19
CA LYS A 114 -14.18 -6.49 29.64
C LYS A 114 -14.74 -7.87 29.98
N ALA A 115 -13.94 -8.70 30.65
CA ALA A 115 -14.44 -9.91 31.27
C ALA A 115 -15.49 -9.50 32.33
N GLY A 116 -16.73 -9.97 32.17
CA GLY A 116 -17.71 -9.90 33.26
C GLY A 116 -19.11 -9.33 32.94
N ALA A 117 -19.72 -9.71 31.82
CA ALA A 117 -21.17 -9.52 31.65
C ALA A 117 -21.86 -10.81 31.20
N LEU A 118 -21.58 -11.92 31.88
CA LEU A 118 -22.50 -13.06 31.91
C LEU A 118 -23.19 -13.02 33.27
N LYS A 119 -24.37 -12.39 33.30
CA LYS A 119 -25.28 -12.46 34.43
C LYS A 119 -26.06 -13.76 34.28
N GLY A 120 -25.85 -14.69 35.20
CA GLY A 120 -26.68 -15.88 35.38
C GLY A 120 -28.05 -15.55 35.95
#